data_AF-A0A8B6G4V2-F1
#
_entry.id   AF-A0A8B6G4V2-F1
#
_cell.length_a   1.000
_cell.length_b   1.000
_cell.length_c   1.000
_cell.angle_alpha   90.00
_cell.angle_beta   90.00
_cell.angle_gamma   90.00
#
_symmetry.space_group_name_H-M   'P 1'
#
loop_
_entity.id
_entity.type
_entity.pdbx_description
1 polymer ?
#
loop_
_entity_poly.entity_id
_entity_poly.type
_entity_poly.pdbx_seq_one_letter_code
_entity_poly.pdbx_strand_id
1 'polypeptide(L)'
;MARYPEVKPTNCVPHEAVKPMKNSVAPRLGQSRCEIVEMLYKDLGIKTNSGLNIDNMMQFCVAALSHHAGEVRDGSERIIKALYKEDRQAVKDYLPADDDKTRKITLYRQLFEYFDKVDGKPSKADVRKKRSDEETKKQAEIEALQKQLQSLKDMASGKQPVDENLLKADKNKKKNEPPKKSKIINKKPTADDDDTSVYNMDNICIFCGERNESFTEEGLDLHYWKHCPMLKRCTNCKQVVEIATYTDHLLNECEAKNNYSKCNRCTEAIPKSEYDQHVSEKSCNAAKSSSNHCPLCHQNVSSGEDGWKNHLMGKDGCKQNPRRLLSLNKNPSTGGTSKNKPKATGKNKKTPR
;
A
#
# COMPACT_ATOMS: atom_id res chain seq x y z
N MET A 1 -38.43 4.78 9.62
CA MET A 1 -39.42 4.81 8.51
C MET A 1 -39.69 3.42 7.91
N ALA A 2 -38.68 2.60 7.62
CA ALA A 2 -38.90 1.25 7.07
C ALA A 2 -39.69 0.27 7.96
N ARG A 3 -39.76 0.51 9.29
CA ARG A 3 -40.48 -0.34 10.24
C ARG A 3 -41.95 0.04 10.45
N TYR A 4 -42.42 1.15 9.88
CA TYR A 4 -43.81 1.58 10.09
C TYR A 4 -44.77 0.57 9.45
N PRO A 5 -45.85 0.15 10.13
CA PRO A 5 -46.74 -0.91 9.65
C PRO A 5 -47.32 -0.66 8.26
N GLU A 6 -47.54 0.61 7.90
CA GLU A 6 -48.07 1.00 6.59
C GLU A 6 -47.00 1.03 5.49
N VAL A 7 -45.74 1.26 5.85
CA VAL A 7 -44.62 1.41 4.89
C VAL A 7 -43.90 0.08 4.68
N LYS A 8 -43.76 -0.73 5.73
CA LYS A 8 -43.05 -2.01 5.70
C LYS A 8 -43.53 -2.96 4.60
N PRO A 9 -44.84 -3.14 4.34
CA PRO A 9 -45.31 -4.04 3.28
C PRO A 9 -44.99 -3.56 1.86
N THR A 10 -44.74 -2.25 1.68
CA THR A 10 -44.48 -1.67 0.36
C THR A 10 -43.06 -1.93 -0.13
N ASN A 11 -42.13 -2.27 0.77
CA ASN A 11 -40.70 -2.45 0.49
C ASN A 11 -40.04 -1.26 -0.25
N CYS A 12 -40.66 -0.07 -0.24
CA CYS A 12 -40.17 1.07 -1.00
C CYS A 12 -38.84 1.61 -0.47
N VAL A 13 -38.66 1.63 0.86
CA VAL A 13 -37.44 2.14 1.50
C VAL A 13 -36.24 1.22 1.22
N PRO A 14 -36.33 -0.11 1.43
CA PRO A 14 -35.27 -1.03 1.05
C PRO A 14 -34.90 -0.96 -0.44
N HIS A 15 -35.90 -0.95 -1.33
CA HIS A 15 -35.66 -0.86 -2.78
C HIS A 15 -34.96 0.44 -3.18
N GLU A 16 -35.30 1.57 -2.57
CA GLU A 16 -34.62 2.84 -2.85
C GLU A 16 -33.17 2.85 -2.35
N ALA A 17 -32.93 2.30 -1.15
CA ALA A 17 -31.62 2.30 -0.53
C ALA A 17 -30.58 1.53 -1.38
N VAL A 18 -30.96 0.35 -1.90
CA VAL A 18 -30.10 -0.57 -2.65
C VAL A 18 -29.99 -0.24 -4.15
N LYS A 19 -30.51 0.90 -4.62
CA LYS A 19 -30.25 1.31 -6.02
C LYS A 19 -28.75 1.52 -6.24
N PRO A 20 -28.13 0.93 -7.28
CA PRO A 20 -26.71 1.14 -7.56
C PRO A 20 -26.35 2.63 -7.62
N MET A 21 -25.25 3.00 -6.97
CA MET A 21 -24.76 4.37 -6.97
C MET A 21 -23.75 4.60 -8.09
N LYS A 22 -23.71 5.83 -8.61
CA LYS A 22 -22.68 6.24 -9.57
C LYS A 22 -21.37 6.50 -8.82
N ASN A 23 -20.24 6.22 -9.47
CA ASN A 23 -18.92 6.54 -8.92
C ASN A 23 -18.72 8.05 -8.68
N SER A 24 -19.52 8.92 -9.32
CA SER A 24 -19.47 10.37 -9.13
C SER A 24 -20.25 10.90 -7.91
N VAL A 25 -20.84 10.02 -7.10
CA VAL A 25 -21.58 10.43 -5.90
C VAL A 25 -20.61 11.02 -4.88
N ALA A 26 -21.02 12.09 -4.17
CA ALA A 26 -20.17 12.69 -3.15
C ALA A 26 -19.85 11.68 -2.03
N PRO A 27 -18.60 11.61 -1.51
CA PRO A 27 -18.17 10.59 -0.55
C PRO A 27 -19.08 10.45 0.67
N ARG A 28 -19.47 11.57 1.29
CA ARG A 28 -20.36 11.59 2.45
C ARG A 28 -21.73 10.98 2.17
N LEU A 29 -22.29 11.26 1.00
CA LEU A 29 -23.58 10.70 0.57
C LEU A 29 -23.43 9.20 0.27
N GLY A 30 -22.36 8.81 -0.41
CA GLY A 30 -22.04 7.41 -0.67
C GLY A 30 -21.94 6.60 0.63
N GLN A 31 -21.16 7.10 1.59
CA GLN A 31 -20.96 6.48 2.89
C GLN A 31 -22.29 6.36 3.65
N SER A 32 -23.05 7.46 3.73
CA SER A 32 -24.35 7.47 4.43
C SER A 32 -25.31 6.43 3.83
N ARG A 33 -25.29 6.26 2.49
CA ARG A 33 -26.11 5.24 1.82
C ARG A 33 -25.66 3.82 2.17
N CYS A 34 -24.35 3.55 2.19
CA CYS A 34 -23.84 2.25 2.65
C CYS A 34 -24.26 1.96 4.09
N GLU A 35 -24.14 2.92 4.99
CA GLU A 35 -24.55 2.78 6.40
C GLU A 35 -26.05 2.50 6.53
N ILE A 36 -26.90 3.19 5.76
CA ILE A 36 -28.35 2.94 5.73
C ILE A 36 -28.65 1.52 5.22
N VAL A 37 -28.01 1.07 4.14
CA VAL A 37 -28.19 -0.29 3.61
C VAL A 37 -27.74 -1.33 4.63
N GLU A 38 -26.60 -1.12 5.29
CA GLU A 38 -26.08 -2.00 6.34
C GLU A 38 -27.07 -2.11 7.52
N MET A 39 -27.63 -0.97 7.96
CA MET A 39 -28.65 -0.94 9.01
C MET A 39 -29.95 -1.65 8.60
N LEU A 40 -30.45 -1.38 7.39
CA LEU A 40 -31.65 -2.04 6.87
C LEU A 40 -31.48 -3.55 6.77
N TYR A 41 -30.29 -4.00 6.35
CA TYR A 41 -29.94 -5.41 6.31
C TYR A 41 -29.95 -6.05 7.70
N LYS A 42 -29.33 -5.42 8.70
CA LYS A 42 -29.33 -5.91 10.09
C LYS A 42 -30.74 -5.98 10.69
N ASP A 43 -31.60 -5.05 10.31
CA ASP A 43 -32.95 -4.93 10.86
C ASP A 43 -33.97 -5.88 10.21
N LEU A 44 -33.92 -6.03 8.88
CA LEU A 44 -34.95 -6.72 8.11
C LEU A 44 -34.47 -8.08 7.60
N GLY A 45 -33.16 -8.24 7.40
CA GLY A 45 -32.55 -9.39 6.74
C GLY A 45 -32.96 -9.53 5.28
N ILE A 46 -32.44 -10.58 4.64
CA ILE A 46 -32.70 -10.94 3.22
C ILE A 46 -33.62 -12.15 3.04
N LYS A 47 -33.90 -12.88 4.13
CA LYS A 47 -34.71 -14.12 4.11
C LYS A 47 -36.21 -13.85 4.30
N THR A 48 -36.56 -12.67 4.78
CA THR A 48 -37.96 -12.23 4.90
C THR A 48 -38.34 -11.45 3.64
N ASN A 49 -39.64 -11.30 3.34
CA ASN A 49 -40.11 -10.49 2.21
C ASN A 49 -39.92 -8.96 2.47
N SER A 50 -38.69 -8.56 2.80
CA SER A 50 -38.25 -7.24 3.23
C SER A 50 -37.86 -6.32 2.09
N GLY A 51 -37.89 -6.81 0.84
CA GLY A 51 -37.37 -6.09 -0.32
C GLY A 51 -35.85 -6.11 -0.45
N LEU A 52 -35.11 -6.70 0.50
CA LEU A 52 -33.69 -6.94 0.38
C LEU A 52 -33.44 -8.37 -0.09
N ASN A 53 -32.58 -8.54 -1.08
CA ASN A 53 -32.12 -9.85 -1.55
C ASN A 53 -30.64 -9.78 -1.96
N ILE A 54 -30.02 -10.93 -2.21
CA ILE A 54 -28.60 -10.98 -2.54
C ILE A 54 -28.31 -10.21 -3.83
N ASP A 55 -29.19 -10.32 -4.83
CA ASP A 55 -28.99 -9.67 -6.14
C ASP A 55 -28.94 -8.14 -6.03
N ASN A 56 -29.97 -7.52 -5.45
CA ASN A 56 -30.04 -6.06 -5.35
C ASN A 56 -28.96 -5.49 -4.41
N MET A 57 -28.63 -6.21 -3.34
CA MET A 57 -27.57 -5.79 -2.43
C MET A 57 -26.18 -5.96 -3.05
N MET A 58 -25.91 -7.04 -3.78
CA MET A 58 -24.62 -7.23 -4.44
C MET A 58 -24.43 -6.27 -5.61
N GLN A 59 -25.48 -5.98 -6.40
CA GLN A 59 -25.40 -4.95 -7.44
C GLN A 59 -25.07 -3.57 -6.85
N PHE A 60 -25.69 -3.20 -5.72
CA PHE A 60 -25.34 -2.00 -4.97
C PHE A 60 -23.87 -2.02 -4.50
N CYS A 61 -23.45 -3.11 -3.87
CA CYS A 61 -22.13 -3.24 -3.28
C CYS A 61 -21.02 -3.22 -4.33
N VAL A 62 -21.17 -3.92 -5.46
CA VAL A 62 -20.18 -3.91 -6.56
C VAL A 62 -20.03 -2.51 -7.13
N ALA A 63 -21.13 -1.78 -7.31
CA ALA A 63 -21.07 -0.38 -7.72
C ALA A 63 -20.33 0.48 -6.68
N ALA A 64 -20.60 0.28 -5.39
CA ALA A 64 -19.94 1.00 -4.30
C ALA A 64 -18.45 0.62 -4.12
N LEU A 65 -18.04 -0.62 -4.42
CA LEU A 65 -16.63 -1.05 -4.39
C LEU A 65 -15.80 -0.32 -5.45
N SER A 66 -16.40 0.09 -6.56
CA SER A 66 -15.74 0.87 -7.61
C SER A 66 -15.58 2.36 -7.27
N HIS A 67 -16.09 2.80 -6.10
CA HIS A 67 -16.09 4.19 -5.70
C HIS A 67 -14.67 4.70 -5.40
N HIS A 68 -14.39 5.97 -5.72
CA HIS A 68 -13.06 6.57 -5.51
C HIS A 68 -12.71 6.79 -4.02
N ALA A 69 -13.69 7.10 -3.17
CA ALA A 69 -13.51 7.27 -1.73
C ALA A 69 -13.42 5.94 -0.96
N GLY A 70 -12.46 5.83 -0.04
CA GLY A 70 -12.19 4.60 0.73
C GLY A 70 -13.34 4.23 1.66
N GLU A 71 -13.92 5.20 2.35
CA GLU A 71 -14.98 5.01 3.34
C GLU A 71 -16.24 4.38 2.73
N VAL A 72 -16.51 4.68 1.46
CA VAL A 72 -17.61 4.07 0.68
C VAL A 72 -17.28 2.62 0.33
N ARG A 73 -16.04 2.34 -0.09
CA ARG A 73 -15.58 0.97 -0.37
C ARG A 73 -15.61 0.12 0.89
N ASP A 74 -15.16 0.66 2.02
CA ASP A 74 -15.15 -0.03 3.32
C ASP A 74 -16.58 -0.33 3.79
N GLY A 75 -17.51 0.60 3.59
CA GLY A 75 -18.93 0.39 3.83
C GLY A 75 -19.51 -0.75 3.00
N SER A 76 -19.18 -0.78 1.71
CA SER A 76 -19.56 -1.88 0.80
C SER A 76 -18.95 -3.21 1.24
N GLU A 77 -17.66 -3.22 1.57
CA GLU A 77 -16.95 -4.43 2.00
C GLU A 77 -17.59 -5.04 3.26
N ARG A 78 -17.98 -4.22 4.25
CA ARG A 78 -18.69 -4.70 5.44
C ARG A 78 -20.00 -5.41 5.10
N ILE A 79 -20.78 -4.86 4.17
CA ILE A 79 -22.04 -5.47 3.72
C ILE A 79 -21.76 -6.79 2.99
N ILE A 80 -20.80 -6.81 2.06
CA ILE A 80 -20.42 -8.04 1.33
C ILE A 80 -19.97 -9.13 2.30
N LYS A 81 -19.15 -8.79 3.30
CA LYS A 81 -18.71 -9.73 4.35
C LYS A 81 -19.86 -10.30 5.17
N ALA A 82 -20.94 -9.54 5.35
CA ALA A 82 -22.14 -9.99 6.03
C ALA A 82 -22.98 -10.89 5.12
N LEU A 83 -23.16 -10.53 3.86
CA LEU A 83 -23.89 -11.34 2.86
C LEU A 83 -23.19 -12.67 2.58
N TYR A 84 -21.87 -12.69 2.55
CA TYR A 84 -21.08 -13.91 2.32
C TYR A 84 -21.35 -14.99 3.39
N LYS A 85 -21.72 -14.59 4.61
CA LYS A 85 -22.11 -15.52 5.67
C LYS A 85 -23.48 -16.16 5.43
N GLU A 86 -24.36 -15.50 4.67
CA GLU A 86 -25.69 -16.00 4.33
C GLU A 86 -25.63 -16.94 3.13
N ASP A 87 -25.01 -16.49 2.04
CA ASP A 87 -24.85 -17.27 0.81
C ASP A 87 -23.50 -16.98 0.15
N ARG A 88 -22.63 -17.98 0.17
CA ARG A 88 -21.24 -17.87 -0.27
C ARG A 88 -21.12 -17.82 -1.79
N GLN A 89 -21.87 -18.69 -2.48
CA GLN A 89 -21.73 -18.85 -3.92
C GLN A 89 -22.40 -17.67 -4.64
N ALA A 90 -23.61 -17.31 -4.22
CA ALA A 90 -24.33 -16.19 -4.82
C ALA A 90 -23.53 -14.89 -4.72
N VAL A 91 -22.83 -14.63 -3.60
CA VAL A 91 -21.96 -13.44 -3.47
C VAL A 91 -20.75 -13.51 -4.39
N LYS A 92 -20.12 -14.69 -4.54
CA LYS A 92 -18.95 -14.88 -5.42
C LYS A 92 -19.29 -14.66 -6.89
N ASP A 93 -20.51 -14.97 -7.32
CA ASP A 93 -20.94 -14.82 -8.71
C ASP A 93 -20.97 -13.35 -9.20
N TYR A 94 -21.05 -12.37 -8.27
CA TYR A 94 -20.98 -10.93 -8.61
C TYR A 94 -19.56 -10.35 -8.52
N LEU A 95 -18.61 -11.10 -7.97
CA LEU A 95 -17.23 -10.64 -7.80
C LEU A 95 -16.35 -11.17 -8.95
N PRO A 96 -15.22 -10.51 -9.26
CA PRO A 96 -14.27 -11.05 -10.21
C PRO A 96 -13.74 -12.42 -9.75
N ALA A 97 -13.23 -13.20 -10.70
CA ALA A 97 -12.67 -14.53 -10.40
C ALA A 97 -11.52 -14.44 -9.38
N ASP A 98 -11.49 -15.39 -8.45
CA ASP A 98 -10.43 -15.48 -7.45
C ASP A 98 -9.13 -16.05 -8.07
N ASP A 99 -8.42 -15.19 -8.80
CA ASP A 99 -7.13 -15.50 -9.42
C ASP A 99 -6.00 -14.60 -8.91
N ASP A 100 -4.75 -14.95 -9.22
CA ASP A 100 -3.58 -14.19 -8.77
C ASP A 100 -3.55 -12.75 -9.31
N LYS A 101 -4.22 -12.45 -10.42
CA LYS A 101 -4.30 -11.09 -10.96
C LYS A 101 -5.22 -10.24 -10.09
N THR A 102 -6.38 -10.77 -9.75
CA THR A 102 -7.39 -10.11 -8.91
C THR A 102 -6.87 -9.94 -7.49
N ARG A 103 -6.17 -10.94 -6.94
CA ARG A 103 -5.51 -10.85 -5.62
C ARG A 103 -4.31 -9.88 -5.57
N LYS A 104 -3.83 -9.33 -6.68
CA LYS A 104 -2.86 -8.20 -6.65
C LYS A 104 -3.53 -6.88 -6.25
N ILE A 105 -4.83 -6.76 -6.44
CA ILE A 105 -5.60 -5.58 -6.04
C ILE A 105 -5.90 -5.72 -4.55
N THR A 106 -5.40 -4.77 -3.74
CA THR A 106 -5.49 -4.82 -2.26
C THR A 106 -6.90 -5.08 -1.74
N LEU A 107 -7.90 -4.41 -2.33
CA LEU A 107 -9.32 -4.55 -1.98
C LEU A 107 -9.80 -6.01 -2.11
N TYR A 108 -9.62 -6.61 -3.29
CA TYR A 108 -10.06 -7.98 -3.53
C TYR A 108 -9.22 -8.99 -2.76
N ARG A 109 -7.91 -8.72 -2.57
CA ARG A 109 -7.05 -9.56 -1.72
C ARG A 109 -7.60 -9.67 -0.30
N GLN A 110 -7.89 -8.54 0.34
CA GLN A 110 -8.43 -8.51 1.72
C GLN A 110 -9.79 -9.19 1.81
N LEU A 111 -10.65 -8.99 0.79
CA LEU A 111 -11.96 -9.61 0.74
C LEU A 111 -11.88 -11.13 0.58
N PHE A 112 -11.05 -11.64 -0.34
CA PHE A 112 -10.85 -13.09 -0.53
C PHE A 112 -10.13 -13.74 0.64
N GLU A 113 -9.18 -13.07 1.29
CA GLU A 113 -8.56 -13.56 2.53
C GLU A 113 -9.59 -13.69 3.66
N TYR A 114 -10.54 -12.75 3.74
CA TYR A 114 -11.67 -12.88 4.67
C TYR A 114 -12.58 -14.07 4.30
N PHE A 115 -12.87 -14.29 3.02
CA PHE A 115 -13.64 -15.46 2.58
C PHE A 115 -12.94 -16.78 2.91
N ASP A 116 -11.62 -16.85 2.67
CA ASP A 116 -10.79 -18.01 3.03
C ASP A 116 -10.89 -18.28 4.55
N LYS A 117 -10.80 -17.22 5.37
CA LYS A 117 -10.97 -17.32 6.83
C LYS A 117 -12.35 -17.81 7.24
N VAL A 118 -13.42 -17.33 6.60
CA VAL A 118 -14.80 -17.77 6.88
C VAL A 118 -15.04 -19.22 6.42
N ASP A 119 -14.41 -19.62 5.31
CA ASP A 119 -14.46 -21.00 4.79
C ASP A 119 -13.56 -21.97 5.58
N GLY A 120 -12.76 -21.47 6.54
CA GLY A 120 -11.80 -22.27 7.30
C GLY A 120 -10.59 -22.72 6.47
N LYS A 121 -10.36 -22.11 5.31
CA LYS A 121 -9.20 -22.38 4.47
C LYS A 121 -7.98 -21.68 5.06
N PRO A 122 -6.83 -22.36 5.19
CA PRO A 122 -5.60 -21.70 5.63
C PRO A 122 -5.23 -20.61 4.61
N SER A 123 -4.95 -19.40 5.09
CA SER A 123 -4.52 -18.30 4.22
C SER A 123 -3.26 -18.70 3.44
N LYS A 124 -3.00 -18.12 2.26
CA LYS A 124 -1.72 -18.32 1.56
C LYS A 124 -0.52 -18.01 2.47
N ALA A 125 -0.67 -17.08 3.41
CA ALA A 125 0.31 -16.78 4.45
C ALA A 125 0.48 -17.94 5.45
N ASP A 126 -0.62 -18.54 5.91
CA ASP A 126 -0.61 -19.69 6.84
C ASP A 126 -0.04 -20.95 6.18
N VAL A 127 -0.36 -21.19 4.90
CA VAL A 127 0.21 -22.30 4.12
C VAL A 127 1.71 -22.11 3.93
N ARG A 128 2.16 -20.87 3.66
CA ARG A 128 3.59 -20.56 3.51
C ARG A 128 4.33 -20.70 4.84
N LYS A 129 3.73 -20.25 5.95
CA LYS A 129 4.28 -20.40 7.30
C LYS A 129 4.34 -21.87 7.74
N LYS A 130 3.27 -22.64 7.51
CA LYS A 130 3.30 -24.10 7.75
C LYS A 130 4.40 -24.80 6.94
N ARG A 131 4.61 -24.41 5.69
CA ARG A 131 5.71 -24.97 4.87
C ARG A 131 7.08 -24.61 5.43
N SER A 132 7.32 -23.37 5.86
CA SER A 132 8.60 -22.99 6.48
C SER A 132 8.83 -23.69 7.82
N ASP A 133 7.78 -23.85 8.62
CA ASP A 133 7.85 -24.52 9.93
C ASP A 133 8.09 -26.04 9.76
N GLU A 134 7.48 -26.67 8.74
CA GLU A 134 7.78 -28.06 8.39
C GLU A 134 9.20 -28.23 7.85
N GLU A 135 9.70 -27.29 7.06
CA GLU A 135 11.04 -27.33 6.48
C GLU A 135 12.14 -27.14 7.54
N THR A 136 11.94 -26.21 8.48
CA THR A 136 12.83 -26.04 9.65
C THR A 136 12.81 -27.27 10.57
N LYS A 137 11.65 -27.88 10.81
CA LYS A 137 11.55 -29.11 11.60
C LYS A 137 12.28 -30.29 10.94
N LYS A 138 12.11 -30.46 9.63
CA LYS A 138 12.85 -31.48 8.86
C LYS A 138 14.36 -31.22 8.88
N GLN A 139 14.78 -29.96 8.79
CA GLN A 139 16.20 -29.60 8.85
C GLN A 139 16.81 -29.92 10.22
N ALA A 140 16.10 -29.64 11.33
CA ALA A 140 16.54 -29.98 12.68
C ALA A 140 16.61 -31.51 12.91
N GLU A 141 15.68 -32.27 12.33
CA GLU A 141 15.70 -33.73 12.38
C GLU A 141 16.91 -34.33 11.63
N ILE A 142 17.24 -33.78 10.46
CA ILE A 142 18.44 -34.16 9.70
C ILE A 142 19.72 -33.89 10.49
N GLU A 143 19.81 -32.72 11.15
CA GLU A 143 20.98 -32.36 11.96
C GLU A 143 21.13 -33.28 13.19
N ALA A 144 20.02 -33.62 13.85
CA ALA A 144 20.02 -34.57 14.97
C ALA A 144 20.50 -35.97 14.55
N LEU A 145 20.02 -36.46 13.41
CA LEU A 145 20.44 -37.76 12.85
C LEU A 145 21.92 -37.75 12.44
N GLN A 146 22.41 -36.66 11.86
CA GLN A 146 23.84 -36.50 11.54
C GLN A 146 24.71 -36.52 12.79
N LYS A 147 24.26 -35.90 13.88
CA LYS A 147 24.98 -35.91 15.17
C LYS A 147 25.04 -37.31 15.80
N GLN A 148 23.96 -38.09 15.71
CA GLN A 148 23.96 -39.49 16.14
C GLN A 148 24.92 -40.36 15.31
N LEU A 149 24.92 -40.19 13.99
CA LEU A 149 25.86 -40.87 13.10
C LEU A 149 27.32 -40.52 13.40
N GLN A 150 27.60 -39.24 13.69
CA GLN A 150 28.94 -38.79 14.05
C GLN A 150 29.39 -39.41 15.39
N SER A 151 28.52 -39.46 16.40
CA SER A 151 28.83 -40.10 17.68
C SER A 151 29.10 -41.60 17.55
N LEU A 152 28.33 -42.30 16.71
CA LEU A 152 28.59 -43.72 16.37
C LEU A 152 29.92 -43.90 15.64
N LYS A 153 30.27 -42.95 14.76
CA LYS A 153 31.54 -42.97 14.02
C LYS A 153 32.73 -42.71 14.95
N ASP A 154 32.58 -41.83 15.94
CA ASP A 154 33.61 -41.55 16.94
C ASP A 154 33.79 -42.74 17.91
N MET A 155 32.70 -43.44 18.26
CA MET A 155 32.76 -44.71 19.00
C MET A 155 33.44 -45.82 18.19
N ALA A 156 33.16 -45.92 16.89
CA ALA A 156 33.82 -46.89 16.00
C ALA A 156 35.29 -46.54 15.68
N SER A 157 35.66 -45.26 15.78
CA SER A 157 37.02 -44.77 15.49
C SER A 157 37.96 -44.79 16.70
N GLY A 158 37.52 -45.30 17.85
CA GLY A 158 38.40 -45.68 18.96
C GLY A 158 39.31 -44.57 19.48
N LYS A 159 38.75 -43.44 19.93
CA LYS A 159 39.48 -42.44 20.73
C LYS A 159 38.86 -42.28 22.11
N GLN A 160 39.27 -43.13 23.04
CA GLN A 160 39.39 -42.76 24.45
C GLN A 160 40.88 -42.77 24.83
N PRO A 161 41.31 -41.89 25.75
CA PRO A 161 42.56 -42.09 26.47
C PRO A 161 42.34 -43.24 27.47
N VAL A 162 43.16 -44.28 27.40
CA VAL A 162 43.15 -45.37 28.38
C VAL A 162 44.41 -45.29 29.24
N ASP A 163 44.19 -45.13 30.54
CA ASP A 163 45.15 -45.36 31.62
C ASP A 163 45.31 -46.87 31.86
N GLU A 164 46.50 -47.28 32.29
CA GLU A 164 47.00 -48.66 32.39
C GLU A 164 46.32 -49.47 33.52
N ASN A 165 45.64 -50.57 33.18
CA ASN A 165 45.89 -51.95 33.65
C ASN A 165 44.67 -52.87 33.49
N LEU A 166 44.95 -54.12 33.09
CA LEU A 166 44.19 -55.39 33.25
C LEU A 166 43.81 -56.14 31.95
N LEU A 167 44.67 -57.12 31.64
CA LEU A 167 44.40 -58.54 31.33
C LEU A 167 43.62 -58.98 30.05
N LYS A 168 44.42 -59.47 29.10
CA LYS A 168 44.44 -60.80 28.41
C LYS A 168 43.27 -61.28 27.50
N ALA A 169 43.74 -61.86 26.37
CA ALA A 169 43.10 -62.82 25.43
C ALA A 169 42.05 -62.21 24.46
N ASP A 170 41.93 -62.56 23.18
CA ASP A 170 42.45 -63.68 22.40
C ASP A 170 42.44 -63.33 20.88
N LYS A 171 43.07 -64.19 20.08
CA LYS A 171 43.34 -64.09 18.63
C LYS A 171 42.07 -64.04 17.76
N ASN A 172 42.05 -63.28 16.65
CA ASN A 172 42.17 -63.82 15.27
C ASN A 172 42.09 -62.77 14.12
N LYS A 173 42.88 -63.05 13.08
CA LYS A 173 42.83 -62.72 11.62
C LYS A 173 41.47 -62.24 11.04
N LYS A 174 41.33 -61.46 9.95
CA LYS A 174 42.16 -61.21 8.74
C LYS A 174 41.46 -60.12 7.87
N LYS A 175 42.26 -59.23 7.26
CA LYS A 175 42.28 -58.82 5.82
C LYS A 175 40.97 -58.40 5.10
N ASN A 176 40.87 -57.15 4.62
CA ASN A 176 41.33 -56.71 3.26
C ASN A 176 40.89 -55.27 2.89
N GLU A 177 41.88 -54.54 2.35
CA GLU A 177 41.99 -53.40 1.41
C GLU A 177 40.89 -52.36 1.06
N PRO A 178 41.29 -51.16 0.57
CA PRO A 178 40.50 -49.92 0.47
C PRO A 178 40.28 -49.49 -1.02
N PRO A 179 40.14 -48.20 -1.37
CA PRO A 179 39.03 -47.26 -1.14
C PRO A 179 38.51 -46.66 -2.46
N LYS A 180 37.35 -45.98 -2.49
CA LYS A 180 37.09 -44.92 -3.49
C LYS A 180 36.40 -43.69 -2.90
N LYS A 181 37.08 -42.56 -3.11
CA LYS A 181 36.71 -41.18 -2.78
C LYS A 181 35.60 -40.69 -3.70
N SER A 182 34.73 -39.84 -3.19
CA SER A 182 34.11 -38.78 -3.99
C SER A 182 33.87 -37.55 -3.12
N LYS A 183 34.25 -36.40 -3.70
CA LYS A 183 34.39 -35.08 -3.09
C LYS A 183 33.02 -34.41 -2.99
N ILE A 184 32.73 -33.73 -1.88
CA ILE A 184 31.66 -32.73 -1.81
C ILE A 184 32.29 -31.39 -1.40
N ILE A 185 31.89 -30.36 -2.13
CA ILE A 185 32.44 -29.00 -2.17
C ILE A 185 31.81 -28.18 -1.02
N ASN A 186 32.65 -27.55 -0.21
CA ASN A 186 32.23 -26.54 0.77
C ASN A 186 31.87 -25.22 0.06
N LYS A 187 30.68 -24.67 0.35
CA LYS A 187 30.44 -23.22 0.28
C LYS A 187 29.92 -22.74 1.63
N LYS A 188 30.62 -21.74 2.17
CA LYS A 188 30.32 -20.98 3.40
C LYS A 188 28.95 -20.28 3.29
N PRO A 189 28.20 -20.13 4.40
CA PRO A 189 27.20 -19.09 4.54
C PRO A 189 27.88 -17.78 4.94
N THR A 190 27.62 -16.71 4.19
CA THR A 190 27.83 -15.34 4.65
C THR A 190 26.60 -14.90 5.44
N ALA A 191 26.84 -14.19 6.54
CA ALA A 191 25.85 -13.69 7.48
C ALA A 191 24.78 -12.84 6.78
N ASP A 192 23.52 -13.19 7.01
CA ASP A 192 22.37 -12.33 6.77
C ASP A 192 22.21 -11.40 7.98
N ASP A 193 22.23 -10.10 7.69
CA ASP A 193 21.84 -9.04 8.60
C ASP A 193 20.36 -8.69 8.33
N ASP A 194 19.61 -8.70 9.42
CA ASP A 194 18.39 -7.94 9.73
C ASP A 194 17.09 -8.16 8.92
N ASP A 195 16.27 -9.03 9.51
CA ASP A 195 14.83 -9.24 9.32
C ASP A 195 14.00 -8.11 9.95
N THR A 196 14.04 -6.89 9.39
CA THR A 196 13.21 -5.74 9.81
C THR A 196 12.42 -5.10 8.65
N SER A 197 12.14 -5.85 7.58
CA SER A 197 11.56 -5.29 6.34
C SER A 197 10.05 -5.47 6.15
N VAL A 198 9.36 -6.25 6.99
CA VAL A 198 7.94 -6.61 6.76
C VAL A 198 6.95 -5.59 7.34
N TYR A 199 7.36 -4.72 8.27
CA TYR A 199 6.52 -3.64 8.81
C TYR A 199 6.71 -2.27 8.11
N ASN A 200 7.50 -2.21 7.04
CA ASN A 200 7.99 -0.94 6.45
C ASN A 200 7.29 -0.52 5.14
N MET A 201 6.11 -1.07 4.83
CA MET A 201 5.31 -0.66 3.67
C MET A 201 4.24 0.39 3.97
N ASP A 202 3.81 0.56 5.22
CA ASP A 202 2.71 1.46 5.57
C ASP A 202 3.18 2.91 5.85
N ASN A 203 4.48 3.11 6.07
CA ASN A 203 5.08 4.39 6.42
C ASN A 203 5.60 5.19 5.20
N ILE A 204 4.94 5.07 4.05
CA ILE A 204 5.31 5.75 2.79
C ILE A 204 4.19 6.61 2.24
N CYS A 205 4.51 7.85 1.89
CA CYS A 205 3.59 8.70 1.15
C CYS A 205 3.52 8.27 -0.31
N ILE A 206 2.33 7.89 -0.79
CA ILE A 206 2.13 7.44 -2.18
C ILE A 206 2.39 8.51 -3.24
N PHE A 207 2.28 9.80 -2.90
CA PHE A 207 2.42 10.89 -3.86
C PHE A 207 3.88 11.32 -4.03
N CYS A 208 4.60 11.57 -2.93
CA CYS A 208 6.00 12.03 -2.97
C CYS A 208 7.02 10.91 -2.77
N GLY A 209 6.59 9.73 -2.32
CA GLY A 209 7.48 8.59 -2.03
C GLY A 209 8.34 8.74 -0.77
N GLU A 210 8.13 9.81 0.03
CA GLU A 210 8.84 9.99 1.31
C GLU A 210 8.49 8.85 2.27
N ARG A 211 9.50 8.31 2.94
CA ARG A 211 9.35 7.31 4.00
C ARG A 211 9.67 7.94 5.34
N ASN A 212 8.82 7.72 6.33
CA ASN A 212 9.03 8.25 7.68
C ASN A 212 8.30 7.38 8.70
N GLU A 213 8.94 6.97 9.78
CA GLU A 213 8.30 6.17 10.84
C GLU A 213 7.09 6.87 11.47
N SER A 214 7.05 8.20 11.42
CA SER A 214 5.87 8.99 11.86
C SER A 214 4.71 8.98 10.87
N PHE A 215 4.84 8.34 9.70
CA PHE A 215 3.74 8.15 8.72
C PHE A 215 2.83 6.99 9.13
N THR A 216 2.32 7.04 10.35
CA THR A 216 1.11 6.29 10.73
C THR A 216 -0.08 6.80 9.91
N GLU A 217 -1.26 6.18 10.04
CA GLU A 217 -2.49 6.65 9.40
C GLU A 217 -2.74 8.16 9.62
N GLU A 218 -2.68 8.63 10.86
CA GLU A 218 -2.84 10.04 11.20
C GLU A 218 -1.65 10.91 10.76
N GLY A 219 -0.45 10.33 10.74
CA GLY A 219 0.77 10.98 10.26
C GLY A 219 0.74 11.26 8.75
N LEU A 220 0.20 10.31 7.98
CA LEU A 220 -0.04 10.45 6.54
C LEU A 220 -1.10 11.51 6.26
N ASP A 221 -2.19 11.54 7.01
CA ASP A 221 -3.22 12.58 6.87
C ASP A 221 -2.63 13.98 7.09
N LEU A 222 -1.83 14.15 8.14
CA LEU A 222 -1.12 15.40 8.40
C LEU A 222 -0.13 15.72 7.28
N HIS A 223 0.59 14.71 6.76
CA HIS A 223 1.49 14.89 5.63
C HIS A 223 0.73 15.36 4.38
N TYR A 224 -0.36 14.70 3.99
CA TYR A 224 -1.17 15.09 2.83
C TYR A 224 -1.71 16.52 2.99
N TRP A 225 -2.19 16.84 4.19
CA TRP A 225 -2.80 18.13 4.45
C TRP A 225 -1.81 19.30 4.54
N LYS A 226 -0.61 19.11 5.08
CA LYS A 226 0.32 20.22 5.39
C LYS A 226 1.65 20.17 4.66
N HIS A 227 2.19 18.98 4.41
CA HIS A 227 3.61 18.82 4.10
C HIS A 227 3.90 18.27 2.70
N CYS A 228 3.01 17.46 2.12
CA CYS A 228 3.29 16.78 0.87
C CYS A 228 3.53 17.78 -0.28
N PRO A 229 4.73 17.83 -0.88
CA PRO A 229 5.07 18.78 -1.93
C PRO A 229 4.34 18.51 -3.25
N MET A 230 3.77 17.31 -3.41
CA MET A 230 3.00 16.92 -4.60
C MET A 230 1.53 17.36 -4.53
N LEU A 231 1.06 17.78 -3.35
CA LEU A 231 -0.33 18.11 -3.10
C LEU A 231 -0.52 19.60 -2.79
N LYS A 232 -1.70 20.12 -3.12
CA LYS A 232 -2.16 21.47 -2.78
C LYS A 232 -3.56 21.42 -2.22
N ARG A 233 -3.83 22.27 -1.24
CA ARG A 233 -5.19 22.57 -0.78
C ARG A 233 -5.85 23.56 -1.73
N CYS A 234 -6.97 23.18 -2.35
CA CYS A 234 -7.77 24.05 -3.21
C CYS A 234 -8.23 25.29 -2.42
N THR A 235 -8.10 26.47 -3.01
CA THR A 235 -8.49 27.72 -2.36
C THR A 235 -10.01 27.87 -2.27
N ASN A 236 -10.75 27.22 -3.17
CA ASN A 236 -12.20 27.28 -3.25
C ASN A 236 -12.87 26.24 -2.34
N CYS A 237 -12.75 24.94 -2.64
CA CYS A 237 -13.43 23.87 -1.91
C CYS A 237 -12.63 23.27 -0.73
N LYS A 238 -11.39 23.71 -0.52
CA LYS A 238 -10.49 23.25 0.56
C LYS A 238 -10.06 21.78 0.50
N GLN A 239 -10.44 21.03 -0.53
CA GLN A 239 -9.96 19.68 -0.81
C GLN A 239 -8.45 19.67 -1.05
N VAL A 240 -7.76 18.62 -0.60
CA VAL A 240 -6.36 18.37 -0.93
C VAL A 240 -6.31 17.57 -2.22
N VAL A 241 -5.60 18.08 -3.22
CA VAL A 241 -5.55 17.51 -4.57
C VAL A 241 -4.12 17.53 -5.09
N GLU A 242 -3.81 16.64 -6.03
CA GLU A 242 -2.52 16.63 -6.72
C GLU A 242 -2.34 17.92 -7.52
N ILE A 243 -1.15 18.52 -7.43
CA ILE A 243 -0.85 19.74 -8.18
C ILE A 243 -0.91 19.46 -9.69
N ALA A 244 -0.54 18.25 -10.11
CA ALA A 244 -0.57 17.82 -11.51
C ALA A 244 -1.97 17.85 -12.13
N THR A 245 -3.01 17.59 -11.34
CA THR A 245 -4.42 17.55 -11.78
C THR A 245 -5.22 18.76 -11.29
N TYR A 246 -4.59 19.74 -10.64
CA TYR A 246 -5.29 20.88 -10.04
C TYR A 246 -6.09 21.72 -11.05
N THR A 247 -5.57 21.90 -12.25
CA THR A 247 -6.29 22.57 -13.34
C THR A 247 -7.57 21.82 -13.71
N ASP A 248 -7.49 20.49 -13.81
CA ASP A 248 -8.65 19.65 -14.14
C ASP A 248 -9.69 19.68 -13.02
N HIS A 249 -9.24 19.58 -11.77
CA HIS A 249 -10.07 19.75 -10.58
C HIS A 249 -10.86 21.06 -10.63
N LEU A 250 -10.22 22.20 -10.93
CA LEU A 250 -10.91 23.49 -11.02
C LEU A 250 -11.97 23.55 -12.13
N LEU A 251 -11.80 22.80 -13.23
CA LEU A 251 -12.70 22.85 -14.38
C LEU A 251 -13.86 21.85 -14.27
N ASN A 252 -13.64 20.69 -13.65
CA ASN A 252 -14.56 19.56 -13.73
C ASN A 252 -15.17 19.15 -12.38
N GLU A 253 -14.41 19.26 -11.30
CA GLU A 253 -14.74 18.67 -10.00
C GLU A 253 -15.11 19.71 -8.94
N CYS A 254 -14.41 20.85 -8.93
CA CYS A 254 -14.49 21.87 -7.89
C CYS A 254 -15.91 22.45 -7.76
N GLU A 255 -16.32 22.76 -6.53
CA GLU A 255 -17.58 23.45 -6.24
C GLU A 255 -17.69 24.79 -7.00
N ALA A 256 -16.54 25.46 -7.22
CA ALA A 256 -16.45 26.72 -7.94
C ALA A 256 -16.20 26.56 -9.45
N LYS A 257 -16.34 25.36 -10.03
CA LYS A 257 -16.00 25.09 -11.45
C LYS A 257 -16.68 26.02 -12.45
N ASN A 258 -17.91 26.42 -12.16
CA ASN A 258 -18.67 27.32 -13.01
C ASN A 258 -18.05 28.72 -13.13
N ASN A 259 -17.10 29.06 -12.26
CA ASN A 259 -16.37 30.34 -12.26
C ASN A 259 -15.05 30.27 -13.05
N TYR A 260 -14.68 29.10 -13.61
CA TYR A 260 -13.44 28.93 -14.35
C TYR A 260 -13.70 28.56 -15.81
N SER A 261 -12.78 28.95 -16.68
CA SER A 261 -12.72 28.60 -18.09
C SER A 261 -11.31 28.18 -18.46
N LYS A 262 -11.17 27.17 -19.32
CA LYS A 262 -9.86 26.70 -19.78
C LYS A 262 -9.30 27.66 -20.83
N CYS A 263 -8.07 28.15 -20.62
CA CYS A 263 -7.38 28.94 -21.64
C CYS A 263 -6.80 28.03 -22.73
N ASN A 264 -7.05 28.33 -24.00
CA ASN A 264 -6.53 27.52 -25.11
C ASN A 264 -5.03 27.68 -25.36
N ARG A 265 -4.38 28.70 -24.76
CA ARG A 265 -2.95 28.98 -24.94
C ARG A 265 -2.07 28.36 -23.86
N CYS A 266 -2.37 28.61 -22.58
CA CYS A 266 -1.61 28.05 -21.45
C CYS A 266 -2.24 26.78 -20.87
N THR A 267 -3.45 26.41 -21.31
CA THR A 267 -4.20 25.23 -20.84
C THR A 267 -4.65 25.25 -19.38
N GLU A 268 -4.38 26.34 -18.65
CA GLU A 268 -4.79 26.51 -17.25
C GLU A 268 -6.26 26.90 -17.10
N ALA A 269 -6.77 26.74 -15.87
CA ALA A 269 -8.09 27.18 -15.45
C ALA A 269 -8.03 28.65 -15.03
N ILE A 270 -8.64 29.52 -15.83
CA ILE A 270 -8.64 30.97 -15.60
C ILE A 270 -10.02 31.39 -15.06
N PRO A 271 -10.09 32.23 -14.01
CA PRO A 271 -11.36 32.79 -13.54
C PRO A 271 -12.10 33.50 -14.68
N LYS A 272 -13.40 33.27 -14.83
CA LYS A 272 -14.22 33.89 -15.88
C LYS A 272 -14.21 35.41 -15.82
N SER A 273 -14.09 35.98 -14.61
CA SER A 273 -13.95 37.43 -14.39
C SER A 273 -12.71 38.04 -15.04
N GLU A 274 -11.65 37.25 -15.25
CA GLU A 274 -10.35 37.70 -15.76
C GLU A 274 -10.03 37.11 -17.14
N TYR A 275 -10.91 36.26 -17.68
CA TYR A 275 -10.65 35.47 -18.88
C TYR A 275 -10.40 36.33 -20.12
N ASP A 276 -11.27 37.32 -20.37
CA ASP A 276 -11.16 38.18 -21.55
C ASP A 276 -9.90 39.04 -21.53
N GLN A 277 -9.52 39.52 -20.35
CA GLN A 277 -8.26 40.24 -20.15
C GLN A 277 -7.05 39.33 -20.38
N HIS A 278 -7.05 38.13 -19.78
CA HIS A 278 -5.99 37.13 -19.94
C HIS A 278 -5.75 36.76 -21.41
N VAL A 279 -6.82 36.55 -22.18
CA VAL A 279 -6.74 36.18 -23.60
C VAL A 279 -6.29 37.36 -24.46
N SER A 280 -6.76 38.57 -24.17
CA SER A 280 -6.40 39.76 -24.96
C SER A 280 -4.93 40.17 -24.76
N GLU A 281 -4.42 40.14 -23.53
CA GLU A 281 -3.04 40.51 -23.20
C GLU A 281 -2.01 39.46 -23.64
N LYS A 282 -2.41 38.19 -23.75
CA LYS A 282 -1.50 37.07 -24.08
C LYS A 282 -0.25 37.01 -23.19
N SER A 283 -0.38 37.47 -21.94
CA SER A 283 0.70 37.53 -20.95
C SER A 283 1.02 36.17 -20.33
N CYS A 284 0.18 35.15 -20.54
CA CYS A 284 0.42 33.80 -20.06
C CYS A 284 1.59 33.10 -20.78
N ASN A 285 2.10 32.03 -20.18
CA ASN A 285 3.09 31.18 -20.81
C ASN A 285 2.37 30.18 -21.72
N ALA A 286 2.74 30.10 -22.99
CA ALA A 286 2.09 29.16 -23.90
C ALA A 286 2.50 27.72 -23.56
N ALA A 287 1.52 26.81 -23.54
CA ALA A 287 1.78 25.39 -23.35
C ALA A 287 2.56 24.84 -24.56
N LYS A 288 3.66 24.14 -24.29
CA LYS A 288 4.43 23.46 -25.35
C LYS A 288 3.78 22.11 -25.67
N SER A 289 3.87 21.69 -26.93
CA SER A 289 3.49 20.33 -27.35
C SER A 289 4.21 19.31 -26.46
N SER A 290 3.47 18.33 -25.94
CA SER A 290 3.98 17.32 -24.99
C SER A 290 4.72 17.92 -23.77
N SER A 291 4.16 18.96 -23.17
CA SER A 291 4.58 19.47 -21.86
C SER A 291 3.36 19.68 -20.97
N ASN A 292 3.54 19.45 -19.68
CA ASN A 292 2.57 19.80 -18.66
C ASN A 292 2.70 21.30 -18.32
N HIS A 293 1.67 21.90 -17.71
CA HIS A 293 1.73 23.30 -17.28
C HIS A 293 1.46 23.40 -15.79
N CYS A 294 2.41 23.96 -15.03
CA CYS A 294 2.32 24.04 -13.57
C CYS A 294 1.41 25.19 -13.13
N PRO A 295 0.26 24.91 -12.48
CA PRO A 295 -0.69 25.95 -12.07
C PRO A 295 -0.22 26.79 -10.86
N LEU A 296 0.99 26.52 -10.35
CA LEU A 296 1.58 27.29 -9.25
C LEU A 296 2.53 28.37 -9.76
N CYS A 297 3.37 28.05 -10.73
CA CYS A 297 4.39 28.97 -11.27
C CYS A 297 4.17 29.35 -12.73
N HIS A 298 3.13 28.80 -13.37
CA HIS A 298 2.76 29.04 -14.76
C HIS A 298 3.90 28.74 -15.75
N GLN A 299 4.69 27.71 -15.44
CA GLN A 299 5.78 27.24 -16.28
C GLN A 299 5.46 25.89 -16.92
N ASN A 300 6.02 25.69 -18.11
CA ASN A 300 6.02 24.38 -18.75
C ASN A 300 6.88 23.39 -17.95
N VAL A 301 6.36 22.18 -17.77
CA VAL A 301 6.98 21.06 -17.06
C VAL A 301 7.10 19.90 -18.03
N SER A 302 8.18 19.11 -17.92
CA SER A 302 8.33 17.89 -18.70
C SER A 302 7.10 16.98 -18.56
N SER A 303 6.71 16.31 -19.64
CA SER A 303 5.62 15.34 -19.60
C SER A 303 5.93 14.13 -18.70
N GLY A 304 4.88 13.44 -18.27
CA GLY A 304 4.97 12.26 -17.39
C GLY A 304 5.04 12.60 -15.89
N GLU A 305 4.91 11.57 -15.06
CA GLU A 305 4.95 11.70 -13.60
C GLU A 305 6.32 12.16 -13.08
N ASP A 306 7.40 11.67 -13.68
CA ASP A 306 8.76 12.04 -13.29
C ASP A 306 9.04 13.53 -13.55
N GLY A 307 8.45 14.10 -14.60
CA GLY A 307 8.51 15.54 -14.87
C GLY A 307 7.91 16.35 -13.73
N TRP A 308 6.75 15.93 -13.23
CA TRP A 308 6.10 16.56 -12.06
C TRP A 308 6.89 16.39 -10.77
N LYS A 309 7.38 15.18 -10.47
CA LYS A 309 8.20 14.94 -9.27
C LYS A 309 9.47 15.80 -9.30
N ASN A 310 10.20 15.81 -10.42
CA ASN A 310 11.38 16.65 -10.59
C ASN A 310 11.05 18.14 -10.43
N HIS A 311 9.95 18.60 -11.01
CA HIS A 311 9.54 19.99 -10.88
C HIS A 311 9.09 20.34 -9.46
N LEU A 312 8.29 19.52 -8.79
CA LEU A 312 7.69 19.87 -7.51
C LEU A 312 8.60 19.58 -6.31
N MET A 313 9.57 18.68 -6.45
CA MET A 313 10.45 18.25 -5.36
C MET A 313 11.93 18.55 -5.60
N GLY A 314 12.33 18.79 -6.85
CA GLY A 314 13.72 19.07 -7.19
C GLY A 314 14.25 20.37 -6.57
N LYS A 315 15.57 20.39 -6.34
CA LYS A 315 16.28 21.55 -5.79
C LYS A 315 15.99 22.83 -6.61
N ASP A 316 16.13 22.73 -7.93
CA ASP A 316 15.87 23.80 -8.89
C ASP A 316 14.42 23.80 -9.43
N GLY A 317 13.50 23.18 -8.69
CA GLY A 317 12.10 23.01 -9.06
C GLY A 317 11.22 24.26 -8.87
N CYS A 318 9.92 24.02 -8.67
CA CYS A 318 8.85 24.99 -8.63
C CYS A 318 9.03 26.02 -7.51
N LYS A 319 9.46 27.23 -7.86
CA LYS A 319 9.68 28.34 -6.91
C LYS A 319 8.39 28.79 -6.20
N GLN A 320 7.23 28.52 -6.78
CA GLN A 320 5.91 28.87 -6.23
C GLN A 320 5.25 27.70 -5.47
N ASN A 321 5.97 26.61 -5.23
CA ASN A 321 5.49 25.54 -4.36
C ASN A 321 5.99 25.77 -2.92
N PRO A 322 5.14 26.28 -2.01
CA PRO A 322 5.56 26.55 -0.63
C PRO A 322 5.95 25.26 0.11
N ARG A 323 5.31 24.12 -0.22
CA ARG A 323 5.58 22.84 0.43
C ARG A 323 6.93 22.26 0.01
N ARG A 324 7.36 22.48 -1.24
CA ARG A 324 8.72 22.15 -1.70
C ARG A 324 9.79 22.86 -0.85
N LEU A 325 9.61 24.16 -0.61
CA LEU A 325 10.57 24.94 0.17
C LEU A 325 10.66 24.43 1.61
N LEU A 326 9.53 24.02 2.21
CA LEU A 326 9.51 23.40 3.53
C LEU A 326 10.23 22.04 3.53
N SER A 327 10.01 21.20 2.50
CA SER A 327 10.69 19.91 2.36
C SER A 327 12.21 20.05 2.19
N LEU A 328 12.68 21.04 1.41
CA LEU A 328 14.12 21.28 1.21
C LEU A 328 14.84 21.81 2.46
N ASN A 329 14.12 22.53 3.35
CA ASN A 329 14.67 23.06 4.59
C ASN A 329 14.69 22.03 5.73
N LYS A 330 14.12 20.85 5.54
CA LYS A 330 14.12 19.75 6.50
C LYS A 330 15.47 19.02 6.38
N ASN A 331 16.50 19.51 7.09
CA ASN A 331 17.79 18.80 7.20
C ASN A 331 17.58 17.38 7.77
N PRO A 332 18.32 16.35 7.30
CA PRO A 332 18.28 15.04 7.91
C PRO A 332 19.05 15.09 9.24
N SER A 333 18.32 15.09 10.34
CA SER A 333 18.92 15.00 11.68
C SER A 333 18.14 14.02 12.55
N THR A 334 18.47 12.73 12.42
CA THR A 334 18.62 11.75 13.52
C THR A 334 19.09 10.42 12.94
N GLY A 335 20.38 10.13 13.11
CA GLY A 335 21.04 8.89 12.68
C GLY A 335 22.52 9.02 12.99
N GLY A 336 22.89 8.73 14.24
CA GLY A 336 24.25 8.94 14.73
C GLY A 336 25.22 7.90 14.17
N THR A 337 26.37 8.37 13.70
CA THR A 337 27.63 7.63 13.80
C THR A 337 28.82 8.60 13.77
N SER A 338 29.66 8.45 14.80
CA SER A 338 31.06 8.86 14.98
C SER A 338 31.72 9.81 13.99
N LYS A 339 32.08 10.98 14.52
CA LYS A 339 33.13 11.86 13.98
C LYS A 339 34.47 11.12 13.98
N ASN A 340 35.01 10.82 12.80
CA ASN A 340 36.45 10.75 12.60
C ASN A 340 36.93 12.10 12.08
N LYS A 341 37.81 12.75 12.85
CA LYS A 341 38.34 14.10 12.63
C LYS A 341 39.67 14.02 11.88
N PRO A 342 39.84 14.62 10.70
CA PRO A 342 41.16 14.99 10.20
C PRO A 342 41.56 16.37 10.75
N LYS A 343 42.82 16.45 11.16
CA LYS A 343 43.51 17.59 11.76
C LYS A 343 43.72 18.69 10.71
N ALA A 344 43.22 19.89 10.96
CA ALA A 344 43.49 21.07 10.12
C ALA A 344 44.89 21.62 10.42
N THR A 345 45.71 21.77 9.37
CA THR A 345 46.96 22.54 9.36
C THR A 345 46.68 24.01 9.10
N GLY A 346 47.54 24.85 9.67
CA GLY A 346 47.27 26.25 10.00
C GLY A 346 47.29 27.27 8.86
N LYS A 347 46.63 28.38 9.20
CA LYS A 347 46.60 29.72 8.62
C LYS A 347 47.92 30.17 7.97
N ASN A 348 47.81 30.89 6.86
CA ASN A 348 48.51 32.17 6.73
C ASN A 348 47.70 33.18 5.90
N LYS A 349 47.39 34.32 6.52
CA LYS A 349 46.75 35.50 5.92
C LYS A 349 47.86 36.52 5.64
N LYS A 350 48.05 36.93 4.39
CA LYS A 350 48.74 38.19 4.04
C LYS A 350 47.81 39.02 3.17
N THR A 351 47.47 40.19 3.67
CA THR A 351 46.85 41.32 2.97
C THR A 351 47.85 41.94 2.00
N PRO A 352 47.39 42.50 0.87
CA PRO A 352 48.10 43.59 0.21
C PRO A 352 47.35 44.91 0.40
N ARG A 353 48.17 45.96 0.31
CA ARG A 353 47.90 47.38 0.44
C ARG A 353 47.28 47.95 -0.83
#